data_AF-A0A942L582-F1
#
_entry.id   AF-A0A942L582-F1
#
_cell.length_a   1.000
_cell.length_b   1.000
_cell.length_c   1.000
_cell.angle_alpha   90.00
_cell.angle_beta   90.00
_cell.angle_gamma   90.00
#
_symmetry.space_group_name_H-M   'P 1'
#
loop_
_entity.id
_entity.type
_entity.pdbx_description
1 polymer ?
#
loop_
_entity_poly.entity_id
_entity_poly.type
_entity_poly.pdbx_seq_one_letter_code
_entity_poly.pdbx_strand_id
1 'polypeptide(L)'
;MTSLKFAKRISRRDPENADLHDLVGNYVILKHEACYSFYAHLHPETVQVKAGDNITAGQLLGKVGHTGNSTSPHLHFQLMDSASLMQAKGLPCAFTHLEIYADGTWTKVDRAIPASDARIRYV
;
A
#
# COMPACT_ATOMS: atom_id res chain seq x y z
N MET A 1 -7.82 15.17 11.55
CA MET A 1 -7.37 13.80 11.86
C MET A 1 -8.30 12.84 11.15
N THR A 2 -7.93 12.38 9.95
CA THR A 2 -8.76 11.45 9.19
C THR A 2 -8.57 10.06 9.78
N SER A 3 -9.55 9.59 10.55
CA SER A 3 -9.55 8.23 11.09
C SER A 3 -9.74 7.27 9.92
N LEU A 4 -8.72 6.46 9.60
CA LEU A 4 -8.85 5.40 8.60
C LEU A 4 -9.64 4.28 9.23
N LYS A 5 -10.79 3.95 8.62
CA LYS A 5 -11.70 2.95 9.15
C LYS A 5 -11.55 1.72 8.30
N PHE A 6 -11.02 0.66 8.90
CA PHE A 6 -11.00 -0.73 8.42
C PHE A 6 -9.70 -1.16 7.73
N ALA A 7 -8.99 -2.07 8.39
CA ALA A 7 -8.03 -2.97 7.75
C ALA A 7 -8.75 -4.28 7.35
N LYS A 8 -8.45 -4.88 6.20
CA LYS A 8 -8.64 -6.32 5.98
C LYS A 8 -7.26 -6.95 6.08
N ARG A 9 -7.10 -7.93 6.97
CA ARG A 9 -5.85 -8.67 7.15
C ARG A 9 -6.03 -10.10 6.67
N ILE A 10 -5.13 -10.56 5.82
CA ILE A 10 -4.88 -11.98 5.63
C ILE A 10 -3.41 -12.21 5.90
N SER A 11 -3.13 -12.95 6.98
CA SER A 11 -1.77 -13.24 7.47
C SER A 11 -1.46 -14.74 7.45
N ARG A 12 -2.36 -15.53 6.88
CA ARG A 12 -2.30 -16.99 6.72
C ARG A 12 -3.08 -17.34 5.47
N ARG A 13 -2.69 -18.41 4.78
CA ARG A 13 -3.39 -18.92 3.61
C ARG A 13 -4.87 -19.13 3.94
N ASP A 14 -5.73 -18.40 3.24
CA ASP A 14 -7.17 -18.52 3.30
C ASP A 14 -7.59 -19.53 2.22
N PRO A 15 -8.12 -20.72 2.57
CA PRO A 15 -8.49 -21.74 1.59
C PRO A 15 -9.52 -21.26 0.57
N GLU A 16 -10.42 -20.35 0.95
CA GLU A 16 -11.44 -19.78 0.05
C GLU A 16 -10.86 -18.78 -0.95
N ASN A 17 -9.67 -18.25 -0.66
CA ASN A 17 -8.95 -17.29 -1.50
C ASN A 17 -7.51 -17.76 -1.77
N ALA A 18 -7.31 -19.09 -1.86
CA ALA A 18 -5.98 -19.69 -1.92
C ALA A 18 -5.16 -19.14 -3.09
N ASP A 19 -5.77 -19.04 -4.27
CA ASP A 19 -5.11 -18.51 -5.49
C ASP A 19 -4.66 -17.05 -5.32
N LEU A 20 -5.50 -16.24 -4.67
CA LEU A 20 -5.19 -14.84 -4.37
C LEU A 20 -4.05 -14.73 -3.35
N HIS A 21 -4.10 -15.52 -2.29
CA HIS A 21 -3.06 -15.52 -1.26
C HIS A 21 -1.72 -16.03 -1.81
N ASP A 22 -1.74 -17.02 -2.69
CA ASP A 22 -0.53 -17.55 -3.33
C ASP A 22 0.12 -16.49 -4.25
N LEU A 23 -0.69 -15.58 -4.83
CA LEU A 23 -0.19 -14.43 -5.59
C LEU A 23 0.38 -13.32 -4.69
N VAL A 24 -0.40 -12.83 -3.71
CA VAL A 24 -0.07 -11.57 -3.01
C VAL A 24 0.57 -11.75 -1.63
N GLY A 25 0.56 -12.98 -1.10
CA GLY A 25 1.13 -13.30 0.21
C GLY A 25 0.33 -12.72 1.38
N ASN A 26 1.03 -12.37 2.46
CA ASN A 26 0.43 -11.66 3.58
C ASN A 26 0.18 -10.20 3.18
N TYR A 27 -1.00 -9.69 3.50
CA TYR A 27 -1.37 -8.35 3.08
C TYR A 27 -2.29 -7.62 4.04
N VAL A 28 -2.34 -6.30 3.85
CA VAL A 28 -3.28 -5.38 4.49
C VAL A 28 -3.98 -4.56 3.40
N ILE A 29 -5.31 -4.49 3.46
CA ILE A 29 -6.12 -3.50 2.72
C ILE A 29 -6.64 -2.49 3.72
N LEU A 30 -6.38 -1.20 3.53
CA LEU A 30 -7.00 -0.12 4.32
C LEU A 30 -8.08 0.56 3.51
N LYS A 31 -9.24 0.80 4.12
CA LYS A 31 -10.30 1.63 3.54
C LYS A 31 -10.12 3.10 3.97
N HIS A 32 -10.20 3.98 2.98
CA HIS A 32 -10.21 5.43 3.12
C HIS A 32 -11.61 5.97 2.80
N GLU A 33 -11.80 7.29 2.85
CA GLU A 33 -13.10 7.92 2.53
C GLU A 33 -13.53 7.65 1.08
N ALA A 34 -12.59 7.73 0.14
CA ALA A 34 -12.88 7.66 -1.30
C ALA A 34 -12.15 6.51 -2.04
N CYS A 35 -11.29 5.75 -1.35
CA CYS A 35 -10.46 4.72 -1.98
C CYS A 35 -10.03 3.65 -0.98
N TYR A 36 -9.24 2.70 -1.47
CA TYR A 36 -8.55 1.69 -0.67
C TYR A 36 -7.06 1.77 -0.93
N SER A 37 -6.24 1.46 0.07
CA SER A 37 -4.82 1.18 -0.13
C SER A 37 -4.53 -0.28 0.15
N PHE A 38 -3.60 -0.85 -0.61
CA PHE A 38 -3.22 -2.25 -0.52
C PHE A 38 -1.71 -2.36 -0.31
N TYR A 39 -1.31 -3.22 0.62
CA TYR A 39 0.08 -3.51 0.99
C TYR A 39 0.27 -5.03 0.97
N ALA A 40 1.13 -5.54 0.08
CA ALA A 40 1.33 -6.98 -0.10
C ALA A 40 2.74 -7.46 0.24
N HIS A 41 2.96 -8.76 0.12
CA HIS A 41 4.24 -9.45 0.36
C HIS A 41 4.79 -9.26 1.78
N LEU A 42 3.94 -8.99 2.77
CA LEU A 42 4.38 -8.68 4.14
C LEU A 42 5.06 -9.88 4.81
N HIS A 43 6.00 -9.60 5.72
CA HIS A 43 6.72 -10.64 6.45
C HIS A 43 5.76 -11.40 7.38
N PRO A 44 5.81 -12.75 7.43
CA PRO A 44 5.00 -13.55 8.35
C PRO A 44 5.11 -13.03 9.79
N GLU A 45 3.99 -13.07 10.51
CA GLU A 45 3.92 -12.74 11.93
C GLU A 45 4.31 -11.30 12.32
N THR A 46 4.51 -10.41 11.34
CA THR A 46 4.82 -8.99 11.61
C THR A 46 3.63 -8.05 11.46
N VAL A 47 2.52 -8.52 10.89
CA VAL A 47 1.32 -7.69 10.68
C VAL A 47 0.64 -7.41 12.02
N GLN A 48 0.68 -6.15 12.48
CA GLN A 48 0.24 -5.73 13.82
C GLN A 48 -1.21 -5.25 13.88
N VAL A 49 -1.86 -5.13 12.73
CA VAL A 49 -3.25 -4.66 12.62
C VAL A 49 -4.20 -5.82 12.37
N LYS A 50 -5.48 -5.64 12.70
CA LYS A 50 -6.56 -6.61 12.44
C LYS A 50 -7.80 -5.89 11.88
N ALA A 51 -8.73 -6.71 11.39
CA ALA A 51 -9.95 -6.16 10.82
C ALA A 51 -10.80 -5.41 11.86
N GLY A 52 -11.27 -4.23 11.46
CA GLY A 52 -12.01 -3.31 12.33
C GLY A 52 -11.15 -2.30 13.09
N ASP A 53 -9.81 -2.40 13.06
CA ASP A 53 -8.95 -1.40 13.72
C ASP A 53 -9.11 -0.01 13.06
N ASN A 54 -9.04 1.03 13.89
CA ASN A 54 -8.86 2.41 13.43
C ASN A 54 -7.36 2.69 13.30
N ILE A 55 -6.94 3.13 12.11
CA ILE A 55 -5.53 3.33 11.79
C ILE A 55 -5.24 4.82 11.63
N THR A 56 -4.10 5.27 12.13
CA THR A 56 -3.59 6.63 11.90
C THR A 56 -2.37 6.62 10.98
N ALA A 57 -2.15 7.71 10.25
CA ALA A 57 -0.95 7.88 9.43
C ALA A 57 0.32 7.71 10.29
N GLY A 58 1.31 6.99 9.76
CA GLY A 58 2.56 6.66 10.47
C GLY A 58 2.48 5.43 11.38
N GLN A 59 1.30 4.85 11.60
CA GLN A 59 1.17 3.61 12.37
C GLN A 59 1.81 2.44 11.62
N LEU A 60 2.60 1.62 12.34
CA LEU A 60 3.19 0.41 11.80
C LEU A 60 2.11 -0.62 11.45
N LEU A 61 2.05 -1.02 10.18
CA LEU A 61 1.14 -2.08 9.71
C LEU A 61 1.79 -3.47 9.78
N GLY A 62 3.06 -3.55 9.38
CA GLY A 62 3.87 -4.76 9.32
C GLY A 62 5.22 -4.49 8.69
N LYS A 63 6.08 -5.51 8.60
CA LYS A 63 7.41 -5.40 7.98
C LYS A 63 7.36 -5.88 6.54
N VAL A 64 8.23 -5.31 5.69
CA VAL A 64 8.49 -5.81 4.33
C VAL A 64 8.92 -7.27 4.41
N GLY A 65 8.38 -8.10 3.54
CA GLY A 65 8.71 -9.51 3.45
C GLY A 65 8.85 -9.98 2.01
N HIS A 66 8.60 -11.27 1.82
CA HIS A 66 8.75 -11.97 0.55
C HIS A 66 7.72 -13.11 0.44
N THR A 67 6.48 -12.86 0.89
CA THR A 67 5.41 -13.87 0.84
C THR A 67 4.59 -13.75 -0.44
N GLY A 68 3.94 -14.85 -0.84
CA GLY A 68 3.24 -14.94 -2.13
C GLY A 68 4.21 -15.09 -3.31
N ASN A 69 3.78 -14.68 -4.49
CA ASN A 69 4.58 -14.76 -5.70
C ASN A 69 5.37 -13.46 -5.92
N SER A 70 6.53 -13.38 -5.29
CA SER A 70 7.45 -12.24 -5.39
C SER A 70 8.86 -12.74 -5.72
N THR A 71 9.66 -11.93 -6.43
CA THR A 71 11.02 -12.30 -6.86
C THR A 71 12.09 -12.00 -5.82
N SER A 72 11.86 -11.00 -4.97
CA SER A 72 12.80 -10.59 -3.91
C SER A 72 12.06 -9.78 -2.83
N PRO A 73 12.64 -9.56 -1.64
CA PRO A 73 12.00 -8.78 -0.59
C PRO A 73 11.67 -7.35 -1.03
N HIS A 74 10.38 -7.04 -1.15
CA HIS A 74 9.88 -5.71 -1.52
C HIS A 74 8.45 -5.48 -1.01
N LEU A 75 8.01 -4.23 -1.04
CA LEU A 75 6.62 -3.87 -0.76
C LEU A 75 5.89 -3.62 -2.07
N HIS A 76 4.82 -4.36 -2.33
CA HIS A 76 3.82 -3.97 -3.32
C HIS A 76 2.82 -3.03 -2.66
N PHE A 77 2.67 -1.82 -3.21
CA PHE A 77 1.73 -0.81 -2.73
C PHE A 77 0.90 -0.25 -3.89
N GLN A 78 -0.41 -0.09 -3.68
CA GLN A 78 -1.28 0.62 -4.61
C GLN A 78 -2.45 1.29 -3.91
N LEU A 79 -2.97 2.36 -4.53
CA LEU A 79 -4.32 2.85 -4.28
C LEU A 79 -5.29 2.24 -5.28
N MET A 80 -6.53 2.01 -4.87
CA MET A 80 -7.52 1.33 -5.69
C MET A 80 -8.96 1.75 -5.34
N ASP A 81 -9.88 1.59 -6.29
CA ASP A 81 -11.28 2.05 -6.19
C ASP A 81 -12.21 1.11 -5.39
N SER A 82 -11.81 -0.14 -5.16
CA SER A 82 -12.58 -1.12 -4.39
C SER A 82 -11.66 -2.08 -3.63
N ALA A 83 -12.22 -2.85 -2.68
CA ALA A 83 -11.47 -3.86 -1.92
C ALA A 83 -11.22 -5.17 -2.70
N SER A 84 -11.73 -5.30 -3.92
CA SER A 84 -11.63 -6.54 -4.72
C SER A 84 -10.32 -6.58 -5.49
N LEU A 85 -9.32 -7.32 -4.99
CA LEU A 85 -8.00 -7.40 -5.64
C LEU A 85 -8.03 -7.88 -7.09
N MET A 86 -9.07 -8.62 -7.49
CA MET A 86 -9.24 -9.12 -8.87
C MET A 86 -9.92 -8.12 -9.82
N GLN A 87 -10.70 -7.17 -9.29
CA GLN A 87 -11.56 -6.30 -10.10
C GLN A 87 -11.23 -4.82 -9.94
N ALA A 88 -10.49 -4.45 -8.89
CA ALA A 88 -10.20 -3.08 -8.54
C ALA A 88 -9.33 -2.41 -9.61
N LYS A 89 -9.64 -1.14 -9.90
CA LYS A 89 -8.81 -0.29 -10.75
C LYS A 89 -7.79 0.44 -9.88
N GLY A 90 -6.55 0.47 -10.36
CA GLY A 90 -5.50 1.29 -9.75
C GLY A 90 -5.84 2.78 -9.85
N LEU A 91 -5.61 3.50 -8.75
CA LEU A 91 -5.80 4.95 -8.67
C LEU A 91 -4.45 5.66 -8.58
N PRO A 92 -4.31 6.87 -9.15
CA PRO A 92 -3.13 7.69 -8.95
C PRO A 92 -2.89 7.98 -7.46
N CYS A 93 -1.63 7.91 -7.03
CA CYS A 93 -1.21 8.22 -5.66
C CYS A 93 -0.46 9.55 -5.63
N ALA A 94 -1.06 10.55 -4.99
CA ALA A 94 -0.40 11.82 -4.75
C ALA A 94 0.47 11.73 -3.49
N PHE A 95 1.70 12.26 -3.57
CA PHE A 95 2.56 12.43 -2.40
C PHE A 95 2.24 13.77 -1.75
N THR A 96 2.19 13.80 -0.41
CA THR A 96 1.85 15.05 0.30
C THR A 96 2.96 16.07 0.17
N HIS A 97 4.21 15.64 0.36
CA HIS A 97 5.41 16.45 0.22
C HIS A 97 6.44 15.65 -0.57
N LEU A 98 6.95 16.24 -1.65
CA LEU A 98 8.01 15.66 -2.45
C LEU A 98 8.87 16.78 -3.06
N GLU A 99 10.07 16.42 -3.48
CA GLU A 99 10.83 17.22 -4.42
C GLU A 99 10.95 16.47 -5.75
N ILE A 100 10.76 17.20 -6.84
CA ILE A 100 10.93 16.70 -8.21
C ILE A 100 12.22 17.31 -8.77
N TYR A 101 13.06 16.46 -9.37
CA TYR A 101 14.29 16.90 -10.02
C TYR A 101 14.02 17.26 -11.48
N ALA A 102 14.34 18.49 -11.87
CA ALA A 102 14.29 18.98 -13.24
C ALA A 102 15.44 19.98 -13.46
N ASP A 103 16.11 19.89 -14.60
CA ASP A 103 17.14 20.86 -15.04
C ASP A 103 18.19 21.20 -13.97
N GLY A 104 18.73 20.18 -13.29
CA GLY A 104 19.75 20.36 -12.26
C GLY A 104 19.24 20.77 -10.88
N THR A 105 17.94 21.01 -10.72
CA THR A 105 17.36 21.61 -9.52
C THR A 105 16.27 20.72 -8.91
N TRP A 106 16.26 20.63 -7.58
CA TRP A 106 15.16 20.01 -6.83
C TRP A 106 14.13 21.07 -6.48
N THR A 107 12.89 20.86 -6.91
CA THR A 107 11.77 21.77 -6.62
C THR A 107 10.77 21.08 -5.70
N LYS A 108 10.43 21.74 -4.59
CA LYS A 108 9.38 21.28 -3.67
C LYS A 108 8.02 21.37 -4.34
N VAL A 109 7.27 20.29 -4.25
CA VAL A 109 5.91 20.19 -4.75
C VAL A 109 5.04 19.54 -3.68
N ASP A 110 3.88 20.13 -3.44
CA ASP A 110 2.88 19.61 -2.51
C ASP A 110 1.75 18.92 -3.26
N ARG A 111 1.27 17.79 -2.71
CA ARG A 111 0.08 17.07 -3.19
C ARG A 111 0.11 16.74 -4.69
N ALA A 112 1.24 16.27 -5.19
CA ALA A 112 1.41 15.95 -6.61
C ALA A 112 1.53 14.46 -6.89
N ILE A 113 1.06 14.09 -8.09
CA ILE A 113 1.31 12.79 -8.71
C ILE A 113 2.51 12.98 -9.64
N PRO A 114 3.66 12.35 -9.36
CA PRO A 114 4.82 12.44 -10.23
C PRO A 114 4.52 11.85 -11.62
N ALA A 115 5.15 12.41 -12.66
CA ALA A 115 5.21 11.75 -13.96
C ALA A 115 5.97 10.42 -13.84
N SER A 116 5.71 9.48 -14.75
CA SER A 116 6.30 8.12 -14.70
C SER A 116 7.82 8.09 -14.77
N ASP A 117 8.44 9.12 -15.35
CA ASP A 117 9.88 9.30 -15.49
C ASP A 117 10.45 10.33 -14.51
N ALA A 118 9.61 10.90 -13.64
CA ALA A 118 10.04 11.90 -12.67
C ALA A 118 10.98 11.26 -11.63
N ARG A 119 12.16 11.86 -11.48
CA ARG A 119 13.03 11.57 -10.35
C ARG A 119 12.57 12.36 -9.14
N ILE A 120 12.13 11.66 -8.10
CA ILE A 120 11.58 12.26 -6.87
C ILE A 120 12.43 11.94 -5.64
N ARG A 121 12.29 12.76 -4.60
CA ARG A 121 12.67 12.40 -3.22
C ARG A 121 11.64 12.92 -2.23
N TYR A 122 11.55 12.26 -1.09
CA TYR A 122 10.73 12.70 0.03
C TYR A 122 11.46 13.81 0.81
N VAL A 123 10.70 14.77 1.33
CA VAL A 123 11.17 15.88 2.17
C VAL A 123 10.30 16.07 3.40
#